data_AF-A0A6P8ZII2-F1
#
_entry.id   AF-A0A6P8ZII2-F1
#
_cell.length_a   1.000
_cell.length_b   1.000
_cell.length_c   1.000
_cell.angle_alpha   90.00
_cell.angle_beta   90.00
_cell.angle_gamma   90.00
#
_symmetry.space_group_name_H-M   'P 1'
#
loop_
_entity.id
_entity.type
_entity.pdbx_description
1 polymer ?
#
loop_
_entity_poly.entity_id
_entity_poly.type
_entity_poly.pdbx_seq_one_letter_code
_entity_poly.pdbx_strand_id
1 'polypeptide(L)'
;MDPMHAADDIASLLHQIYQRAATTIQAAWRGHWARKKVFSYHIYVAWRARCLLRGHHLMQEMMDQRELLEKQDRSLAEYEAEKCSQVVLRKLHHLVSTKSTPGVFNSTRNPCARAVEDGLRKVRFRTLSTPHPENCTGLADQVRALEWEATQGQKLSVQRAVHLPKIWKSRLRSLQSIAT
;
A
#
# COMPACT_ATOMS: atom_id res chain seq x y z
N MET A 1 42.71 -7.80 -76.14
CA MET A 1 42.84 -7.54 -74.68
C MET A 1 43.57 -6.23 -74.57
N ASP A 2 42.84 -5.14 -74.34
CA ASP A 2 43.43 -3.80 -74.32
C ASP A 2 44.29 -3.63 -73.06
N PRO A 3 45.58 -3.28 -73.20
CA PRO A 3 46.50 -3.19 -72.07
C PRO A 3 46.12 -2.09 -71.07
N MET A 4 45.28 -1.14 -71.47
CA MET A 4 44.80 -0.04 -70.64
C MET A 4 43.82 -0.51 -69.57
N HIS A 5 42.91 -1.45 -69.87
CA HIS A 5 41.99 -2.02 -68.88
C HIS A 5 42.72 -2.87 -67.82
N ALA A 6 43.77 -3.60 -68.22
CA ALA A 6 44.57 -4.37 -67.28
C ALA A 6 45.31 -3.48 -66.27
N ALA A 7 45.73 -2.28 -66.67
CA ALA A 7 46.38 -1.31 -65.78
C ALA A 7 45.39 -0.71 -64.77
N ASP A 8 44.18 -0.39 -65.20
CA ASP A 8 43.10 0.11 -64.35
C ASP A 8 42.67 -0.92 -63.29
N ASP A 9 42.62 -2.21 -63.67
CA ASP A 9 42.31 -3.32 -62.77
C ASP A 9 43.38 -3.49 -61.66
N ILE A 10 44.66 -3.35 -62.03
CA ILE A 10 45.77 -3.41 -61.06
C ILE A 10 45.70 -2.23 -60.08
N ALA A 11 45.40 -1.02 -60.57
CA ALA A 11 45.26 0.17 -59.73
C ALA A 11 44.09 0.03 -58.73
N SER A 12 42.95 -0.51 -59.18
CA SER A 12 41.80 -0.80 -58.33
C SER A 12 42.13 -1.84 -57.24
N LEU A 13 42.84 -2.90 -57.60
CA LEU A 13 43.27 -3.94 -56.64
C LEU A 13 44.20 -3.35 -55.58
N LEU A 14 45.19 -2.55 -55.98
CA LEU A 14 46.10 -1.89 -55.03
C LEU A 14 45.35 -0.94 -54.11
N HIS A 15 44.40 -0.16 -54.65
CA HIS A 15 43.56 0.72 -53.84
C HIS A 15 42.81 -0.05 -52.74
N GLN A 16 42.20 -1.19 -53.09
CA GLN A 16 41.49 -2.03 -52.13
C GLN A 16 42.42 -2.60 -51.04
N ILE A 17 43.64 -3.02 -51.42
CA ILE A 17 44.64 -3.50 -50.47
C ILE A 17 45.02 -2.40 -49.48
N TYR A 18 45.28 -1.19 -49.95
CA TYR A 18 45.61 -0.05 -49.09
C TYR A 18 44.43 0.36 -48.19
N GLN A 19 43.20 0.38 -48.70
CA GLN A 19 42.03 0.66 -47.88
C GLN A 19 41.85 -0.37 -46.77
N ARG A 20 42.09 -1.66 -47.06
CA ARG A 20 42.02 -2.73 -46.06
C ARG A 20 43.11 -2.61 -45.00
N ALA A 21 44.33 -2.25 -45.40
CA ALA A 21 45.42 -1.99 -44.47
C ALA A 21 45.12 -0.75 -43.59
N ALA A 22 44.64 0.34 -44.21
CA ALA A 22 44.31 1.58 -43.52
C ALA A 22 43.20 1.39 -42.49
N THR A 23 42.12 0.69 -42.83
CA THR A 23 41.02 0.39 -41.90
C THR A 23 41.49 -0.42 -40.70
N THR A 24 42.39 -1.38 -40.91
CA THR A 24 42.99 -2.19 -39.83
C THR A 24 43.81 -1.31 -38.87
N ILE A 25 44.70 -0.48 -39.42
CA ILE A 25 45.54 0.44 -38.63
C ILE A 25 44.67 1.44 -37.86
N GLN A 26 43.66 2.01 -38.52
CA GLN A 26 42.75 2.97 -37.91
C GLN A 26 41.92 2.33 -36.79
N ALA A 27 41.42 1.10 -36.96
CA ALA A 27 40.68 0.39 -35.92
C ALA A 27 41.56 0.13 -34.69
N ALA A 28 42.80 -0.32 -34.90
CA ALA A 28 43.77 -0.51 -33.82
C ALA A 28 44.06 0.80 -33.06
N TRP A 29 44.27 1.89 -33.80
CA TRP A 29 44.51 3.21 -33.22
C TRP A 29 43.31 3.73 -32.42
N ARG A 30 42.10 3.67 -32.98
CA ARG A 30 40.87 4.06 -32.27
C ARG A 30 40.68 3.27 -30.99
N GLY A 31 40.95 1.95 -31.03
CA GLY A 31 40.91 1.09 -29.84
C GLY A 31 41.94 1.50 -28.78
N HIS A 32 43.18 1.78 -29.18
CA HIS A 32 44.21 2.27 -28.26
C HIS A 32 43.82 3.62 -27.64
N TRP A 33 43.39 4.57 -28.47
CA TRP A 33 43.02 5.91 -28.03
C TRP A 33 41.84 5.89 -27.06
N ALA A 34 40.79 5.11 -27.36
CA ALA A 34 39.63 4.97 -26.49
C ALA A 34 40.01 4.44 -25.09
N ARG A 35 40.84 3.38 -25.02
CA ARG A 35 41.31 2.82 -23.74
C ARG A 35 42.21 3.77 -22.94
N LYS A 36 42.93 4.66 -23.63
CA LYS A 36 43.88 5.59 -22.98
C LYS A 36 43.27 6.93 -22.60
N LYS A 37 42.27 7.41 -23.36
CA LYS A 37 41.75 8.79 -23.26
C LYS A 37 40.27 8.88 -22.92
N VAL A 38 39.46 7.89 -23.28
CA VAL A 38 38.00 7.94 -23.08
C VAL A 38 37.57 7.14 -21.86
N PHE A 39 38.11 5.92 -21.71
CA PHE A 39 37.72 5.03 -20.63
C PHE A 39 38.75 5.04 -19.48
N SER A 40 38.27 5.31 -18.27
CA SER A 40 39.04 5.07 -17.04
C SER A 40 38.43 3.89 -16.29
N TYR A 41 39.17 2.78 -16.24
CA TYR A 41 38.76 1.57 -15.55
C TYR A 41 38.46 1.82 -14.06
N HIS A 42 39.28 2.63 -13.38
CA HIS A 42 39.10 2.95 -11.97
C HIS A 42 37.80 3.73 -11.72
N ILE A 43 37.44 4.66 -12.61
CA ILE A 43 36.17 5.40 -12.52
C ILE A 43 34.99 4.45 -12.70
N TYR A 44 35.08 3.52 -13.66
CA TYR A 44 34.04 2.53 -13.89
C TYR A 44 33.84 1.60 -12.67
N VAL A 45 34.93 1.09 -12.11
CA VAL A 45 34.87 0.24 -10.89
C VAL A 45 34.25 1.01 -9.73
N ALA A 46 34.66 2.26 -9.50
CA ALA A 46 34.10 3.10 -8.44
C ALA A 46 32.62 3.45 -8.69
N TRP A 47 32.23 3.71 -9.94
CA TRP A 47 30.83 3.90 -10.31
C TRP A 47 29.99 2.66 -10.06
N ARG A 48 30.47 1.48 -10.48
CA ARG A 48 29.79 0.20 -10.26
C ARG A 48 29.59 -0.08 -8.78
N ALA A 49 30.63 0.12 -7.96
CA ALA A 49 30.54 -0.04 -6.51
C ALA A 49 29.48 0.91 -5.90
N ARG A 50 29.45 2.18 -6.30
CA ARG A 50 28.43 3.14 -5.86
C ARG A 50 27.02 2.75 -6.29
N CYS A 51 26.84 2.22 -7.50
CA CYS A 51 25.55 1.73 -7.96
C CYS A 51 25.06 0.55 -7.12
N LEU A 52 25.94 -0.41 -6.82
CA LEU A 52 25.60 -1.55 -5.98
C LEU A 52 25.24 -1.11 -4.55
N LEU A 53 26.04 -0.23 -3.94
CA LEU A 53 25.78 0.27 -2.60
C LEU A 53 24.43 1.00 -2.51
N ARG A 54 24.13 1.88 -3.48
CA ARG A 54 22.81 2.54 -3.56
C ARG A 54 21.67 1.56 -3.74
N GLY A 55 21.86 0.52 -4.55
CA GLY A 55 20.87 -0.54 -4.72
C GLY A 55 20.59 -1.29 -3.41
N HIS A 56 21.64 -1.62 -2.65
CA HIS A 56 21.49 -2.24 -1.33
C HIS A 56 20.77 -1.32 -0.33
N HIS A 57 21.15 -0.04 -0.25
CA HIS A 57 20.47 0.91 0.62
C HIS A 57 18.99 1.06 0.27
N LEU A 58 18.67 1.22 -1.02
CA LEU A 58 17.28 1.32 -1.48
C LEU A 58 16.47 0.06 -1.12
N MET A 59 17.05 -1.13 -1.33
CA MET A 59 16.39 -2.38 -0.97
C MET A 59 16.10 -2.46 0.54
N GLN A 60 17.04 -2.02 1.37
CA GLN A 60 16.87 -1.98 2.82
C GLN A 60 15.75 -1.00 3.23
N GLU A 61 15.77 0.22 2.69
CA GLU A 61 14.70 1.21 2.92
C GLU A 61 13.32 0.67 2.51
N MET A 62 13.23 -0.04 1.38
CA MET A 62 11.98 -0.66 0.95
C MET A 62 11.51 -1.79 1.87
N MET A 63 12.44 -2.56 2.45
CA MET A 63 12.12 -3.59 3.45
C MET A 63 11.59 -2.97 4.74
N ASP A 64 12.25 -1.92 5.24
CA ASP A 64 11.83 -1.21 6.46
C ASP A 64 10.45 -0.56 6.28
N GLN A 65 10.21 0.06 5.11
CA GLN A 65 8.90 0.64 4.77
C GLN A 65 7.81 -0.43 4.69
N ARG A 66 8.11 -1.59 4.10
CA ARG A 66 7.16 -2.72 4.06
C ARG A 66 6.80 -3.18 5.46
N GLU A 67 7.78 -3.39 6.34
CA GLU A 67 7.53 -3.84 7.71
C GLU A 67 6.67 -2.82 8.48
N LEU A 68 6.95 -1.52 8.31
CA LEU A 68 6.16 -0.47 8.92
C LEU A 68 4.70 -0.50 8.46
N LEU A 69 4.47 -0.63 7.15
CA LEU A 69 3.12 -0.70 6.57
C LEU A 69 2.38 -1.95 7.06
N GLU A 70 3.04 -3.11 7.08
CA GLU A 70 2.44 -4.35 7.59
C GLU A 70 2.03 -4.24 9.07
N LYS A 71 2.85 -3.57 9.89
CA LYS A 71 2.49 -3.29 11.30
C LYS A 71 1.30 -2.34 11.39
N GLN A 72 1.25 -1.30 10.57
CA GLN A 72 0.14 -0.36 10.52
C GLN A 72 -1.15 -1.05 10.10
N ASP A 73 -1.13 -1.82 9.01
CA ASP A 73 -2.28 -2.58 8.51
C ASP A 73 -2.79 -3.57 9.56
N ARG A 74 -1.88 -4.28 10.25
CA ARG A 74 -2.25 -5.17 11.35
C ARG A 74 -2.94 -4.41 12.50
N SER A 75 -2.38 -3.28 12.90
CA SER A 75 -2.96 -2.46 13.98
C SER A 75 -4.34 -1.90 13.61
N LEU A 76 -4.53 -1.51 12.35
CA LEU A 76 -5.81 -1.04 11.83
C LEU A 76 -6.83 -2.18 11.78
N ALA A 77 -6.43 -3.36 11.31
CA ALA A 77 -7.28 -4.54 11.29
C ALA A 77 -7.70 -4.97 12.71
N GLU A 78 -6.78 -4.96 13.68
CA GLU A 78 -7.07 -5.24 15.09
C GLU A 78 -8.05 -4.21 15.68
N TYR A 79 -7.84 -2.92 15.38
CA TYR A 79 -8.73 -1.85 15.81
C TYR A 79 -10.14 -1.95 15.22
N GLU A 80 -10.26 -2.31 13.94
CA GLU A 80 -11.54 -2.55 13.29
C GLU A 80 -12.22 -3.81 13.84
N ALA A 81 -11.47 -4.88 14.07
CA ALA A 81 -11.97 -6.09 14.70
C ALA A 81 -12.52 -5.82 16.11
N GLU A 82 -11.81 -5.00 16.90
CA GLU A 82 -12.24 -4.58 18.23
C GLU A 82 -13.51 -3.70 18.18
N LYS A 83 -13.63 -2.81 17.21
CA LYS A 83 -14.88 -2.06 17.00
C LYS A 83 -16.05 -2.97 16.66
N CYS A 84 -15.84 -3.92 15.75
CA CYS A 84 -16.85 -4.89 15.37
C CYS A 84 -17.23 -5.79 16.57
N SER A 85 -16.26 -6.24 17.36
CA SER A 85 -16.49 -7.05 18.56
C SER A 85 -17.36 -6.29 19.57
N GLN A 86 -17.08 -5.01 19.81
CA GLN A 86 -17.87 -4.19 20.73
C GLN A 86 -19.34 -4.05 20.30
N VAL A 87 -19.62 -3.96 19.00
CA VAL A 87 -21.00 -3.91 18.49
C VAL A 87 -21.73 -5.23 18.79
N VAL A 88 -21.06 -6.37 18.59
CA VAL A 88 -21.63 -7.69 18.87
C VAL A 88 -21.85 -7.88 20.38
N LEU A 89 -20.85 -7.54 21.21
CA LEU A 89 -20.94 -7.66 22.67
C LEU A 89 -22.08 -6.81 23.25
N ARG A 90 -22.29 -5.59 22.73
CA ARG A 90 -23.44 -4.75 23.13
C ARG A 90 -24.78 -5.40 22.82
N LYS A 91 -24.91 -6.13 21.71
CA LYS A 91 -26.15 -6.86 21.39
C LYS A 91 -26.34 -8.10 22.26
N LEU A 92 -25.25 -8.78 22.62
CA LEU A 92 -25.26 -10.02 23.39
C LEU A 92 -25.17 -9.83 24.92
N HIS A 93 -25.25 -8.60 25.41
CA HIS A 93 -24.97 -8.27 26.81
C HIS A 93 -25.82 -9.00 27.84
N HIS A 94 -27.04 -9.37 27.48
CA HIS A 94 -27.97 -10.11 28.33
C HIS A 94 -27.51 -11.56 28.59
N LEU A 95 -26.51 -12.07 27.86
CA LEU A 95 -25.95 -13.41 28.06
C LEU A 95 -24.87 -13.49 29.14
N VAL A 96 -24.51 -12.35 29.76
CA VAL A 96 -23.50 -12.27 30.81
C VAL A 96 -23.99 -12.92 32.11
N SER A 97 -23.07 -13.48 32.89
CA SER A 97 -23.43 -14.04 34.20
C SER A 97 -23.95 -12.97 35.15
N THR A 98 -25.02 -13.29 35.85
CA THR A 98 -25.55 -12.50 36.97
C THR A 98 -25.23 -13.18 38.30
N LYS A 99 -25.61 -12.54 39.42
CA LYS A 99 -25.47 -13.17 40.75
C LYS A 99 -26.33 -14.42 40.91
N SER A 100 -27.47 -14.48 40.23
CA SER A 100 -28.47 -15.53 40.39
C SER A 100 -28.40 -16.59 39.29
N THR A 101 -27.95 -16.23 38.09
CA THR A 101 -27.87 -17.12 36.94
C THR A 101 -26.49 -17.07 36.29
N PRO A 102 -25.84 -18.23 36.04
CA PRO A 102 -24.61 -18.26 35.27
C PRO A 102 -24.89 -17.88 33.81
N GLY A 103 -23.98 -17.11 33.21
CA GLY A 103 -24.06 -16.69 31.82
C GLY A 103 -23.69 -17.83 30.86
N VAL A 104 -24.13 -17.71 29.61
CA VAL A 104 -23.91 -18.73 28.57
C VAL A 104 -22.42 -18.98 28.33
N PHE A 105 -21.60 -17.94 28.50
CA PHE A 105 -20.17 -17.98 28.24
C PHE A 105 -19.31 -18.27 29.47
N ASN A 106 -19.91 -18.56 30.63
CA ASN A 106 -19.23 -18.88 31.89
C ASN A 106 -18.77 -20.35 31.98
N SER A 107 -18.18 -20.88 30.91
CA SER A 107 -17.69 -22.25 30.85
C SER A 107 -16.19 -22.32 31.13
N THR A 108 -15.80 -23.07 32.16
CA THR A 108 -14.38 -23.30 32.52
C THR A 108 -13.64 -24.16 31.50
N ARG A 109 -14.38 -24.96 30.72
CA ARG A 109 -13.82 -25.91 29.73
C ARG A 109 -13.45 -25.23 28.41
N ASN A 110 -13.97 -24.03 28.14
CA ASN A 110 -13.73 -23.30 26.89
C ASN A 110 -13.12 -21.91 27.17
N PRO A 111 -11.79 -21.75 27.05
CA PRO A 111 -11.12 -20.47 27.25
C PRO A 111 -11.63 -19.35 26.35
N CYS A 112 -12.02 -19.67 25.11
CA CYS A 112 -12.57 -18.68 24.17
C CYS A 112 -13.94 -18.16 24.63
N ALA A 113 -14.79 -19.03 25.20
CA ALA A 113 -16.05 -18.60 25.78
C ALA A 113 -15.81 -17.64 26.96
N ARG A 114 -14.84 -17.96 27.83
CA ARG A 114 -14.48 -17.07 28.94
C ARG A 114 -14.01 -15.68 28.49
N ALA A 115 -13.25 -15.59 27.39
CA ALA A 115 -12.84 -14.30 26.82
C ALA A 115 -14.04 -13.46 26.36
N VAL A 116 -15.10 -14.09 25.83
CA VAL A 116 -16.35 -13.41 25.47
C VAL A 116 -17.07 -12.91 26.73
N GLU A 117 -17.18 -13.74 27.77
CA GLU A 117 -17.76 -13.35 29.07
C GLU A 117 -17.02 -12.14 29.68
N ASP A 118 -15.69 -12.14 29.66
CA ASP A 118 -14.87 -11.02 30.13
C ASP A 118 -15.12 -9.75 29.29
N GLY A 119 -15.31 -9.90 27.98
CA GLY A 119 -15.71 -8.83 27.07
C GLY A 119 -17.08 -8.25 27.42
N LEU A 120 -18.09 -9.11 27.60
CA LEU A 120 -19.45 -8.72 27.98
C LEU A 120 -19.48 -7.93 29.30
N ARG A 121 -18.70 -8.35 30.30
CA ARG A 121 -18.58 -7.65 31.60
C ARG A 121 -17.98 -6.25 31.49
N LYS A 122 -17.12 -6.01 30.50
CA LYS A 122 -16.48 -4.70 30.26
C LYS A 122 -17.39 -3.74 29.50
N VAL A 123 -18.44 -4.23 28.83
CA VAL A 123 -19.36 -3.37 28.10
C VAL A 123 -20.12 -2.48 29.09
N ARG A 124 -19.85 -1.18 29.06
CA ARG A 124 -20.64 -0.19 29.79
C ARG A 124 -21.90 0.13 28.99
N PHE A 125 -23.05 -0.21 29.55
CA PHE A 125 -24.31 0.36 29.08
C PHE A 125 -24.39 1.77 29.62
N ARG A 126 -24.73 2.72 28.74
CA ARG A 126 -25.24 4.00 29.22
C ARG A 126 -26.60 3.65 29.84
N THR A 127 -26.64 3.47 31.14
CA THR A 127 -27.90 3.48 31.86
C THR A 127 -28.53 4.81 31.49
N LEU A 128 -29.68 4.76 30.81
CA LEU A 128 -30.58 5.90 30.86
C LEU A 128 -30.78 6.10 32.36
N SER A 129 -30.24 7.18 32.92
CA SER A 129 -30.68 7.64 34.23
C SER A 129 -32.16 7.83 34.07
N THR A 130 -32.95 6.86 34.51
CA THR A 130 -34.39 6.99 34.63
C THR A 130 -34.58 8.25 35.46
N PRO A 131 -35.29 9.28 34.95
CA PRO A 131 -35.66 10.41 35.77
C PRO A 131 -36.33 9.84 37.02
N HIS A 132 -35.83 10.24 38.18
CA HIS A 132 -36.45 9.91 39.46
C HIS A 132 -37.93 10.32 39.36
N PRO A 133 -38.90 9.45 39.69
CA PRO A 133 -40.31 9.66 39.35
C PRO A 133 -41.00 10.84 40.06
N GLU A 134 -40.26 11.68 40.78
CA GLU A 134 -40.83 12.81 41.51
C GLU A 134 -40.97 14.09 40.65
N ASN A 135 -40.45 14.13 39.42
CA ASN A 135 -40.47 15.35 38.58
C ASN A 135 -40.84 15.15 37.10
N CYS A 136 -41.55 14.07 36.73
CA CYS A 136 -42.09 13.92 35.37
C CYS A 136 -43.40 14.70 35.21
N THR A 137 -43.32 16.04 35.17
CA THR A 137 -44.44 16.88 34.74
C THR A 137 -44.00 17.71 33.54
N GLY A 138 -44.28 17.22 32.33
CA GLY A 138 -44.15 18.06 31.17
C GLY A 138 -44.03 17.32 29.85
N LEU A 139 -44.90 17.71 28.92
CA LEU A 139 -44.84 17.48 27.48
C LEU A 139 -43.42 17.60 26.88
N ALA A 140 -42.52 18.35 27.53
CA ALA A 140 -41.12 18.53 27.17
C ALA A 140 -40.30 17.23 27.13
N ASP A 141 -40.60 16.22 27.96
CA ASP A 141 -39.89 14.94 27.94
C ASP A 141 -40.38 14.03 26.81
N GLN A 142 -41.65 14.16 26.41
CA GLN A 142 -42.20 13.47 25.25
C GLN A 142 -41.66 14.05 23.93
N VAL A 143 -41.49 15.38 23.86
CA VAL A 143 -40.87 16.05 22.70
C VAL A 143 -39.40 15.66 22.55
N ARG A 144 -38.63 15.56 23.64
CA ARG A 144 -37.23 15.10 23.61
C ARG A 144 -37.09 13.64 23.17
N ALA A 145 -38.04 12.78 23.50
CA ALA A 145 -38.05 11.39 23.04
C ALA A 145 -38.33 11.28 21.53
N LEU A 146 -39.25 12.10 20.99
CA LEU A 146 -39.58 12.12 19.57
C LEU A 146 -38.47 12.77 18.70
N GLU A 147 -37.79 13.82 19.20
CA GLU A 147 -36.62 14.40 18.52
C GLU A 147 -35.44 13.41 18.45
N TRP A 148 -35.29 12.54 19.45
CA TRP A 148 -34.25 11.50 19.45
C TRP A 148 -34.47 10.45 18.37
N GLU A 149 -35.71 10.01 18.13
CA GLU A 149 -36.05 9.07 17.05
C GLU A 149 -35.84 9.68 15.66
N ALA A 150 -36.14 10.98 15.49
CA ALA A 150 -35.92 11.70 14.23
C ALA A 150 -34.42 11.75 13.84
N THR A 151 -33.51 11.82 14.81
CA THR A 151 -32.06 11.84 14.54
C THR A 151 -31.45 10.47 14.20
N GLN A 152 -32.11 9.36 14.56
CA GLN A 152 -31.71 7.99 14.19
C GLN A 152 -32.29 7.56 12.83
N GLY A 153 -33.53 7.98 12.52
CA GLY A 153 -34.21 7.61 11.26
C GLY A 153 -33.60 8.20 9.99
N GLN A 154 -32.83 9.30 10.08
CA GLN A 154 -32.31 10.02 8.90
C GLN A 154 -30.86 9.70 8.50
N LYS A 155 -30.15 8.74 9.13
CA LYS A 155 -28.74 8.44 8.82
C LYS A 155 -28.44 6.99 8.42
N LEU A 156 -29.40 6.31 7.81
CA LEU A 156 -29.15 5.11 7.00
C LEU A 156 -29.67 5.24 5.56
N SER A 157 -29.75 6.48 5.06
CA SER A 157 -29.69 6.72 3.62
C SER A 157 -28.27 6.40 3.14
N VAL A 158 -28.22 5.32 2.38
CA VAL A 158 -27.14 4.93 1.48
C VAL A 158 -26.81 6.10 0.57
N GLN A 159 -25.89 6.98 0.99
CA GLN A 159 -25.19 7.94 0.14
C GLN A 159 -24.05 8.61 0.94
N ARG A 160 -23.04 7.82 1.33
CA ARG A 160 -21.71 8.39 1.55
C ARG A 160 -20.86 8.08 0.34
N ALA A 161 -20.98 9.01 -0.61
CA ALA A 161 -20.04 9.20 -1.69
C ALA A 161 -18.61 9.08 -1.16
N VAL A 162 -17.85 8.21 -1.81
CA VAL A 162 -16.41 8.07 -1.66
C VAL A 162 -15.78 9.44 -1.98
N HIS A 163 -15.38 10.18 -0.96
CA HIS A 163 -14.48 11.32 -1.12
C HIS A 163 -13.06 10.78 -1.37
N LEU A 164 -12.82 10.30 -2.58
CA LEU A 164 -11.46 10.14 -3.10
C LEU A 164 -10.85 11.54 -3.27
N PRO A 165 -9.62 11.77 -2.77
CA PRO A 165 -8.89 13.00 -3.03
C PRO A 165 -8.87 13.33 -4.52
N LYS A 166 -8.97 14.60 -4.90
CA LYS A 166 -9.05 15.05 -6.31
C LYS A 166 -7.95 14.44 -7.20
N ILE A 167 -6.79 14.15 -6.62
CA ILE A 167 -5.60 13.56 -7.25
C ILE A 167 -5.84 12.12 -7.74
N TRP A 168 -6.75 11.38 -7.10
CA TRP A 168 -7.05 9.99 -7.44
C TRP A 168 -8.14 9.86 -8.53
N LYS A 169 -8.98 10.89 -8.69
CA LYS A 169 -10.01 10.94 -9.75
C LYS A 169 -9.44 11.18 -11.15
N SER A 170 -8.26 11.80 -11.25
CA SER A 170 -7.54 11.97 -12.52
C SER A 170 -6.83 10.68 -12.94
N ARG A 171 -6.23 9.94 -11.99
CA ARG A 171 -5.58 8.65 -12.24
C ARG A 171 -6.55 7.53 -12.66
N LEU A 172 -7.77 7.52 -12.12
CA LEU A 172 -8.78 6.52 -12.51
C LEU A 172 -9.27 6.73 -13.95
N ARG A 173 -9.40 7.99 -14.38
CA ARG A 173 -9.84 8.33 -15.74
C ARG A 173 -8.79 7.99 -16.80
N SER A 174 -7.49 8.14 -16.48
CA SER A 174 -6.42 7.72 -17.38
C SER A 174 -6.34 6.21 -17.56
N LEU A 175 -6.72 5.42 -16.54
CA LEU A 175 -6.69 3.96 -16.62
C LEU A 175 -7.87 3.38 -17.41
N GLN A 176 -9.03 4.03 -17.38
CA GLN A 176 -10.21 3.60 -18.15
C GLN A 176 -10.08 3.90 -19.66
N SER A 177 -9.31 4.93 -20.03
CA SER A 177 -9.03 5.26 -21.44
C SER A 177 -8.06 4.30 -22.13
N ILE A 178 -7.35 3.45 -21.39
CA ILE A 178 -6.38 2.49 -21.93
C ILE A 178 -7.03 1.11 -22.18
N ALA A 179 -8.24 0.90 -21.66
CA ALA A 179 -8.94 -0.38 -21.71
C ALA A 179 -10.04 -0.47 -22.81
N THR A 180 -10.09 0.50 -23.73
CA THR A 180 -10.96 0.51 -24.92
C THR A 180 -10.12 0.77 -26.16
#